data_AF-A0A7V4AMF1-F1
#
_entry.id   AF-A0A7V4AMF1-F1
#
_cell.length_a   1.000
_cell.length_b   1.000
_cell.length_c   1.000
_cell.angle_alpha   90.00
_cell.angle_beta   90.00
_cell.angle_gamma   90.00
#
_symmetry.space_group_name_H-M   'P 1'
#
loop_
_entity.id
_entity.type
_entity.pdbx_description
1 polymer ?
#
loop_
_entity_poly.entity_id
_entity_poly.type
_entity_poly.pdbx_seq_one_letter_code
_entity_poly.pdbx_strand_id
1 'polypeptide(L)'
;MKRLLNLLILLALAPSLLALLPRLQAEHPGPVVLLMDAEALREEARAQGKDLLAVLEAYRPLGVEGIAFPERFVKDWVAQGALLYRTGRELLEAGLPAKPGWYYLKGEAWLLDLLAQAYDLPTERLGPWLGFPLDVQALPAFYPLSEIRAAKEAGFYVAVRPINQRYRRLDPSVPIVPQEADAVVFAGLEALGYPYRLEEARERVPVPVALIEGTPQPGLAAYREKGILRLFSLRYEWQLTLTPEEAADKYVLAARERGHQLLYLRPYPYRQDTERLLQRIQEGLK
;
A
#
# COMPACT_ATOMS: atom_id res chain seq x y z
N MET A 1 -32.79 -50.76 -18.35
CA MET A 1 -31.92 -49.86 -19.13
C MET A 1 -32.08 -48.38 -18.75
N LYS A 2 -33.27 -47.76 -18.88
CA LYS A 2 -33.47 -46.33 -18.52
C LYS A 2 -33.07 -45.95 -17.09
N ARG A 3 -33.38 -46.79 -16.09
CA ARG A 3 -33.03 -46.51 -14.69
C ARG A 3 -31.52 -46.53 -14.42
N LEU A 4 -30.79 -47.45 -15.05
CA LEU A 4 -29.33 -47.54 -14.93
C LEU A 4 -28.64 -46.33 -15.58
N LEU A 5 -29.14 -45.90 -16.74
CA LEU A 5 -28.66 -44.72 -17.45
C LEU A 5 -28.86 -43.45 -16.62
N ASN A 6 -30.05 -43.28 -16.02
CA ASN A 6 -30.35 -42.13 -15.18
C ASN A 6 -29.48 -42.10 -13.91
N LEU A 7 -29.17 -43.27 -13.34
CA LEU A 7 -28.30 -43.39 -12.18
C LEU A 7 -26.85 -43.02 -12.51
N LEU A 8 -26.36 -43.44 -13.69
CA LEU A 8 -25.04 -43.04 -14.20
C LEU A 8 -24.95 -41.55 -14.50
N ILE A 9 -26.01 -40.94 -15.04
CA ILE A 9 -26.07 -39.49 -15.30
C ILE A 9 -26.03 -38.71 -13.96
N LEU A 10 -26.79 -39.14 -12.96
CA LEU A 10 -26.78 -38.51 -11.63
C LEU A 10 -25.41 -38.66 -10.93
N LEU A 11 -24.78 -39.83 -11.05
CA LEU A 11 -23.43 -40.08 -10.52
C LEU A 11 -22.36 -39.24 -11.21
N ALA A 12 -22.50 -38.97 -12.51
CA ALA A 12 -21.58 -38.09 -13.26
C ALA A 12 -21.83 -36.60 -12.97
N LEU A 13 -23.04 -36.22 -12.55
CA LEU A 13 -23.38 -34.83 -12.22
C LEU A 13 -22.67 -34.36 -10.95
N ALA A 14 -22.53 -35.23 -9.95
CA ALA A 14 -21.91 -34.90 -8.66
C ALA A 14 -20.44 -34.40 -8.78
N PRO A 15 -19.51 -35.11 -9.43
CA PRO A 15 -18.15 -34.62 -9.62
C PRO A 15 -18.09 -33.40 -10.55
N SER A 16 -19.01 -33.27 -11.51
CA SER A 16 -19.11 -32.09 -12.37
C SER A 16 -19.49 -30.82 -11.59
N LEU A 17 -20.48 -30.92 -10.68
CA LEU A 17 -20.86 -29.83 -9.79
C LEU A 17 -19.76 -29.48 -8.78
N LEU A 18 -19.05 -30.49 -8.26
CA LEU A 18 -17.88 -30.26 -7.39
C LEU A 18 -16.72 -29.59 -8.13
N ALA A 19 -16.51 -29.91 -9.41
CA ALA A 19 -15.53 -29.23 -10.25
C ALA A 19 -15.96 -27.80 -10.67
N LEU A 20 -17.26 -27.50 -10.62
CA LEU A 20 -17.82 -26.18 -10.93
C LEU A 20 -17.68 -25.19 -9.77
N LEU A 21 -17.65 -25.68 -8.53
CA LEU A 21 -17.54 -24.87 -7.31
C LEU A 21 -16.36 -23.88 -7.31
N PRO A 22 -15.12 -24.29 -7.64
CA PRO A 22 -13.99 -23.36 -7.76
C PRO A 22 -14.20 -22.29 -8.83
N ARG A 23 -14.92 -22.62 -9.91
CA ARG A 23 -15.21 -21.69 -11.00
C ARG A 23 -16.27 -20.66 -10.61
N LEU A 24 -17.32 -21.09 -9.91
CA LEU A 24 -18.34 -20.19 -9.35
C LEU A 24 -17.75 -19.27 -8.26
N GLN A 25 -16.82 -19.78 -7.44
CA GLN A 25 -16.09 -18.97 -6.46
C GLN A 25 -15.12 -17.99 -7.11
N ALA A 26 -14.53 -18.33 -8.26
CA ALA A 26 -13.70 -17.43 -9.05
C ALA A 26 -14.50 -16.34 -9.78
N GLU A 27 -15.76 -16.63 -10.16
CA GLU A 27 -16.68 -15.68 -10.78
C GLU A 27 -17.27 -14.68 -9.77
N HIS A 28 -17.29 -15.00 -8.47
CA HIS A 28 -17.73 -14.12 -7.38
C HIS A 28 -16.64 -14.03 -6.30
N PRO A 29 -15.60 -13.20 -6.47
CA PRO A 29 -14.42 -13.17 -5.61
C PRO A 29 -14.68 -12.48 -4.24
N GLY A 30 -15.67 -12.91 -3.46
CA GLY A 30 -15.94 -12.33 -2.14
C GLY A 30 -16.21 -10.80 -2.16
N PRO A 31 -16.20 -10.15 -0.98
CA PRO A 31 -16.42 -8.71 -0.89
C PRO A 31 -15.25 -7.94 -1.51
N VAL A 32 -15.56 -6.94 -2.33
CA VAL A 32 -14.59 -6.07 -3.00
C VAL A 32 -14.35 -4.83 -2.15
N VAL A 33 -13.09 -4.56 -1.81
CA VAL A 33 -12.73 -3.40 -0.99
C VAL A 33 -12.29 -2.24 -1.88
N LEU A 34 -12.95 -1.09 -1.72
CA LEU A 34 -12.52 0.18 -2.32
C LEU A 34 -11.45 0.82 -1.44
N LEU A 35 -10.23 0.92 -1.96
CA LEU A 35 -9.06 1.48 -1.29
C LEU A 35 -8.73 2.87 -1.83
N MET A 36 -8.71 3.88 -0.97
CA MET A 36 -8.21 5.21 -1.33
C MET A 36 -6.70 5.34 -1.10
N ASP A 37 -6.00 6.04 -1.98
CA ASP A 37 -4.59 6.41 -1.81
C ASP A 37 -4.43 7.44 -0.65
N ALA A 38 -3.70 7.05 0.39
CA ALA A 38 -3.55 7.89 1.59
C ALA A 38 -2.78 9.19 1.33
N GLU A 39 -1.83 9.21 0.39
CA GLU A 39 -1.06 10.43 0.11
C GLU A 39 -1.93 11.43 -0.66
N ALA A 40 -2.69 10.95 -1.65
CA ALA A 40 -3.63 11.78 -2.38
C ALA A 40 -4.74 12.35 -1.47
N LEU A 41 -5.30 11.53 -0.56
CA LEU A 41 -6.27 12.03 0.42
C LEU A 41 -5.65 13.02 1.42
N ARG A 42 -4.37 12.89 1.73
CA ARG A 42 -3.68 13.83 2.64
C ARG A 42 -3.49 15.20 1.99
N GLU A 43 -3.24 15.24 0.69
CA GLU A 43 -3.22 16.50 -0.07
C GLU A 43 -4.59 17.19 -0.01
N GLU A 44 -5.69 16.45 -0.22
CA GLU A 44 -7.05 16.96 -0.05
C GLU A 44 -7.30 17.44 1.39
N ALA A 45 -6.90 16.66 2.39
CA ALA A 45 -7.10 16.98 3.80
C ALA A 45 -6.37 18.28 4.19
N ARG A 46 -5.13 18.45 3.73
CA ARG A 46 -4.35 19.69 3.93
C ARG A 46 -5.02 20.90 3.28
N ALA A 47 -5.53 20.75 2.06
CA ALA A 47 -6.24 21.82 1.37
C ALA A 47 -7.52 22.27 2.12
N GLN A 48 -8.13 21.37 2.89
CA GLN A 48 -9.33 21.63 3.69
C GLN A 48 -9.04 21.96 5.16
N GLY A 49 -7.79 21.91 5.61
CA GLY A 49 -7.44 22.03 7.03
C GLY A 49 -8.05 20.92 7.91
N LYS A 50 -8.21 19.72 7.36
CA LYS A 50 -8.78 18.54 8.05
C LYS A 50 -7.72 17.46 8.25
N ASP A 51 -8.03 16.52 9.14
CA ASP A 51 -7.26 15.30 9.32
C ASP A 51 -7.59 14.28 8.23
N LEU A 52 -6.61 13.42 7.90
CA LEU A 52 -6.76 12.36 6.90
C LEU A 52 -7.98 11.47 7.17
N LEU A 53 -8.14 11.04 8.43
CA LEU A 53 -9.23 10.16 8.83
C LEU A 53 -10.60 10.83 8.63
N ALA A 54 -10.70 12.13 8.89
CA ALA A 54 -11.94 12.88 8.70
C ALA A 54 -12.34 12.96 7.22
N VAL A 55 -11.37 13.10 6.30
CA VAL A 55 -11.63 13.06 4.86
C VAL A 55 -12.01 11.65 4.40
N LEU A 56 -11.29 10.63 4.88
CA LEU A 56 -11.59 9.23 4.56
C LEU A 56 -13.00 8.82 5.01
N GLU A 57 -13.39 9.17 6.25
CA GLU A 57 -14.73 8.92 6.79
C GLU A 57 -15.84 9.57 5.96
N ALA A 58 -15.57 10.73 5.36
CA ALA A 58 -16.55 11.38 4.50
C ALA A 58 -16.83 10.61 3.21
N TYR A 59 -15.94 9.70 2.80
CA TYR A 59 -16.14 8.81 1.65
C TYR A 59 -16.74 7.45 2.02
N ARG A 60 -16.81 7.11 3.31
CA ARG A 60 -17.38 5.84 3.80
C ARG A 60 -18.83 5.60 3.33
N PRO A 61 -19.75 6.59 3.36
CA PRO A 61 -21.12 6.40 2.83
C PRO A 61 -21.17 6.02 1.34
N LEU A 62 -20.11 6.34 0.58
CA LEU A 62 -19.98 6.01 -0.84
C LEU A 62 -19.30 4.66 -1.08
N GLY A 63 -19.12 3.85 -0.03
CA GLY A 63 -18.57 2.50 -0.12
C GLY A 63 -17.05 2.41 -0.01
N VAL A 64 -16.35 3.51 0.35
CA VAL A 64 -14.92 3.42 0.67
C VAL A 64 -14.75 2.74 2.03
N GLU A 65 -14.18 1.54 2.00
CA GLU A 65 -13.98 0.69 3.18
C GLU A 65 -12.51 0.49 3.52
N GLY A 66 -11.59 1.03 2.72
CA GLY A 66 -10.17 0.95 3.03
C GLY A 66 -9.31 2.07 2.48
N ILE A 67 -8.05 2.02 2.90
CA ILE A 67 -7.03 3.01 2.60
C ILE A 67 -5.69 2.33 2.38
N ALA A 68 -4.93 2.82 1.42
CA ALA A 68 -3.61 2.31 1.09
C ALA A 68 -2.53 3.34 1.45
N PHE A 69 -1.65 2.98 2.38
CA PHE A 69 -0.55 3.83 2.83
C PHE A 69 0.73 3.53 2.05
N PRO A 70 1.17 4.43 1.15
CA PRO A 70 2.51 4.33 0.60
C PRO A 70 3.56 4.55 1.69
N GLU A 71 4.64 3.79 1.62
CA GLU A 71 5.80 4.08 2.44
C GLU A 71 6.44 5.39 1.97
N ARG A 72 6.88 6.21 2.92
CA ARG A 72 7.52 7.50 2.64
C ARG A 72 9.02 7.35 2.49
N PHE A 73 9.63 8.29 1.80
CA PHE A 73 11.06 8.53 1.84
C PHE A 73 11.41 9.54 2.93
N VAL A 74 12.68 9.59 3.34
CA VAL A 74 13.19 10.61 4.29
C VAL A 74 12.85 12.02 3.81
N LYS A 75 13.01 12.32 2.51
CA LYS A 75 12.67 13.63 1.93
C LYS A 75 11.21 14.03 2.14
N ASP A 76 10.28 13.07 2.21
CA ASP A 76 8.86 13.36 2.36
C ASP A 76 8.59 13.84 3.80
N TRP A 77 9.25 13.23 4.78
CA TRP A 77 9.22 13.70 6.17
C TRP A 77 9.88 15.07 6.35
N VAL A 78 10.93 15.35 5.59
CA VAL A 78 11.58 16.68 5.58
C VAL A 78 10.67 17.74 4.98
N ALA A 79 10.04 17.45 3.84
CA ALA A 79 9.09 18.34 3.19
C ALA A 79 7.88 18.66 4.09
N GLN A 80 7.51 17.74 4.96
CA GLN A 80 6.43 17.90 5.94
C GLN A 80 6.88 18.58 7.24
N GLY A 81 8.16 18.87 7.41
CA GLY A 81 8.72 19.49 8.62
C GLY A 81 8.84 18.56 9.82
N ALA A 82 8.55 17.26 9.68
CA ALA A 82 8.75 16.27 10.74
C ALA A 82 10.24 15.96 10.96
N LEU A 83 11.05 16.10 9.92
CA LEU A 83 12.50 16.02 9.97
C LEU A 83 13.13 17.29 9.42
N LEU A 84 14.29 17.62 9.94
CA LEU A 84 15.22 18.60 9.41
C LEU A 84 16.42 17.85 8.86
N TYR A 85 16.83 18.21 7.65
CA TYR A 85 17.99 17.64 6.98
C TYR A 85 19.08 18.70 6.83
N ARG A 86 20.31 18.36 7.20
CA ARG A 86 21.50 19.22 7.03
C ARG A 86 22.70 18.40 6.61
N THR A 87 23.57 18.99 5.82
CA THR A 87 24.89 18.41 5.54
C THR A 87 25.81 18.66 6.75
N GLY A 88 26.84 17.83 6.90
CA GLY A 88 27.81 17.98 7.95
C GLY A 88 28.63 19.27 7.84
N ARG A 89 28.81 19.81 6.63
CA ARG A 89 29.42 21.13 6.41
C ARG A 89 28.59 22.25 7.04
N GLU A 90 27.28 22.26 6.82
CA GLU A 90 26.38 23.25 7.42
C GLU A 90 26.39 23.17 8.95
N LEU A 91 26.46 21.96 9.52
CA LEU A 91 26.54 21.80 10.98
C LEU A 91 27.90 22.23 11.54
N LEU A 92 29.00 22.01 10.81
CA LEU A 92 30.32 22.52 11.17
C LEU A 92 30.38 24.04 11.15
N GLU A 93 29.82 24.66 10.13
CA GLU A 93 29.69 26.13 10.03
C GLU A 93 28.85 26.69 11.19
N ALA A 94 27.85 25.93 11.66
CA ALA A 94 27.09 26.24 12.87
C ALA A 94 27.82 25.94 14.19
N GLY A 95 29.10 25.55 14.15
CA GLY A 95 29.95 25.31 15.32
C GLY A 95 29.79 23.95 15.98
N LEU A 96 29.07 23.00 15.34
CA LEU A 96 28.93 21.64 15.85
C LEU A 96 30.06 20.74 15.33
N PRO A 97 30.56 19.76 16.12
CA PRO A 97 31.61 18.84 15.69
C PRO A 97 31.09 17.75 14.73
N ALA A 98 30.44 18.16 13.63
CA ALA A 98 29.92 17.26 12.60
C ALA A 98 31.03 16.82 11.61
N LYS A 99 30.83 15.68 10.93
CA LYS A 99 31.74 15.22 9.88
C LYS A 99 31.37 15.85 8.54
N PRO A 100 32.30 16.53 7.82
CA PRO A 100 31.95 17.32 6.63
C PRO A 100 31.26 16.52 5.50
N GLY A 101 31.58 15.24 5.34
CA GLY A 101 31.00 14.38 4.30
C GLY A 101 29.76 13.59 4.72
N TRP A 102 29.21 13.88 5.90
CA TRP A 102 28.05 13.19 6.46
C TRP A 102 26.78 14.02 6.29
N TYR A 103 25.64 13.37 6.49
CA TYR A 103 24.32 13.95 6.34
C TYR A 103 23.51 13.67 7.60
N TYR A 104 22.91 14.70 8.16
CA TYR A 104 22.33 14.67 9.49
C TYR A 104 20.83 14.98 9.45
N LEU A 105 20.08 14.18 10.21
CA LEU A 105 18.64 14.31 10.42
C LEU A 105 18.35 14.70 11.87
N LYS A 106 17.42 15.62 12.09
CA LYS A 106 16.90 15.99 13.41
C LYS A 106 15.38 16.10 13.36
N GLY A 107 14.66 15.66 14.39
CA GLY A 107 13.20 15.77 14.42
C GLY A 107 12.60 14.72 15.33
N GLU A 108 11.52 14.10 14.88
CA GLU A 108 10.80 13.03 15.58
C GLU A 108 11.71 11.90 16.06
N ALA A 109 11.83 11.72 17.38
CA ALA A 109 12.77 10.77 17.98
C ALA A 109 12.49 9.33 17.56
N TRP A 110 11.21 8.92 17.56
CA TRP A 110 10.80 7.58 17.15
C TRP A 110 11.23 7.23 15.73
N LEU A 111 11.17 8.20 14.81
CA LEU A 111 11.53 8.01 13.41
C LEU A 111 13.06 7.92 13.24
N LEU A 112 13.81 8.76 13.95
CA LEU A 112 15.27 8.68 13.97
C LEU A 112 15.76 7.34 14.53
N ASP A 113 15.13 6.84 15.60
CA ASP A 113 15.50 5.57 16.21
C ASP A 113 15.23 4.38 15.28
N LEU A 114 14.12 4.41 14.53
CA LEU A 114 13.85 3.43 13.49
C LEU A 114 14.86 3.51 12.34
N LEU A 115 15.14 4.72 11.83
CA LEU A 115 16.09 4.93 10.74
C LEU A 115 17.51 4.47 11.09
N ALA A 116 17.92 4.65 12.35
CA ALA A 116 19.23 4.19 12.83
C ALA A 116 19.39 2.66 12.77
N GLN A 117 18.28 1.92 12.87
CA GLN A 117 18.24 0.46 12.86
C GLN A 117 17.90 -0.11 11.48
N ALA A 118 17.22 0.67 10.63
CA ALA A 118 16.65 0.23 9.36
C ALA A 118 17.66 -0.14 8.28
N TYR A 119 18.90 0.34 8.38
CA TYR A 119 19.90 0.26 7.32
C TYR A 119 21.21 -0.31 7.81
N ASP A 120 21.87 -1.08 6.95
CA ASP A 120 23.24 -1.53 7.19
C ASP A 120 24.25 -0.43 6.84
N LEU A 121 24.16 0.68 7.57
CA LEU A 121 24.97 1.87 7.41
C LEU A 121 25.52 2.30 8.77
N PRO A 122 26.77 2.78 8.83
CA PRO A 122 27.28 3.46 10.02
C PRO A 122 26.38 4.66 10.37
N THR A 123 26.11 4.84 11.66
CA THR A 123 25.37 5.99 12.17
C THR A 123 26.15 6.69 13.27
N GLU A 124 25.88 7.98 13.46
CA GLU A 124 26.48 8.80 14.51
C GLU A 124 25.39 9.65 15.17
N ARG A 125 25.48 9.83 16.48
CA ARG A 125 24.63 10.78 17.20
C ARG A 125 25.45 12.02 17.56
N LEU A 126 24.92 13.18 17.20
CA LEU A 126 25.46 14.49 17.53
C LEU A 126 24.36 15.28 18.25
N GLY A 127 24.23 15.07 19.56
CA GLY A 127 23.09 15.55 20.32
C GLY A 127 21.77 15.06 19.71
N PRO A 128 20.86 15.94 19.26
CA PRO A 128 19.60 15.54 18.65
C PRO A 128 19.72 15.08 17.18
N TRP A 129 20.91 15.17 16.58
CA TRP A 129 21.13 14.80 15.19
C TRP A 129 21.53 13.33 15.04
N LEU A 130 20.95 12.66 14.06
CA LEU A 130 21.36 11.35 13.57
C LEU A 130 22.09 11.51 12.23
N GLY A 131 23.36 11.15 12.18
CA GLY A 131 24.22 11.26 11.01
C GLY A 131 24.39 9.95 10.25
N PHE A 132 24.47 10.06 8.93
CA PHE A 132 24.79 8.99 7.99
C PHE A 132 25.95 9.40 7.06
N PRO A 133 26.77 8.46 6.56
CA PRO A 133 27.90 8.76 5.68
C PRO A 133 27.52 9.01 4.21
N LEU A 134 26.21 9.02 3.89
CA LEU A 134 25.68 9.23 2.53
C LEU A 134 24.32 9.92 2.58
N ASP A 135 23.88 10.50 1.46
CA ASP A 135 22.58 11.17 1.38
C ASP A 135 21.44 10.16 1.50
N VAL A 136 20.69 10.25 2.59
CA VAL A 136 19.60 9.34 2.93
C VAL A 136 18.22 9.83 2.49
N GLN A 137 18.10 10.96 1.79
CA GLN A 137 16.80 11.55 1.41
C GLN A 137 15.92 10.60 0.59
N ALA A 138 16.52 9.74 -0.23
CA ALA A 138 15.83 8.74 -1.05
C ALA A 138 15.70 7.36 -0.37
N LEU A 139 16.08 7.23 0.90
CA LEU A 139 15.85 5.99 1.65
C LEU A 139 14.39 5.93 2.12
N PRO A 140 13.74 4.76 2.02
CA PRO A 140 12.46 4.51 2.69
C PRO A 140 12.53 4.81 4.19
N ALA A 141 11.48 5.42 4.70
CA ALA A 141 11.42 6.00 6.03
C ALA A 141 10.07 5.70 6.68
N PHE A 142 9.57 4.48 6.48
CA PHE A 142 8.36 3.97 7.12
C PHE A 142 7.10 4.80 6.81
N TYR A 143 6.06 4.54 7.58
CA TYR A 143 4.73 5.10 7.41
C TYR A 143 4.40 6.08 8.54
N PRO A 144 3.38 6.94 8.37
CA PRO A 144 2.73 7.58 9.51
C PRO A 144 1.97 6.53 10.33
N LEU A 145 2.68 5.86 11.25
CA LEU A 145 2.17 4.72 12.03
C LEU A 145 0.93 5.09 12.87
N SER A 146 0.86 6.32 13.36
CA SER A 146 -0.32 6.83 14.08
C SER A 146 -1.55 6.90 13.18
N GLU A 147 -1.41 7.35 11.93
CA GLU A 147 -2.51 7.41 10.96
C GLU A 147 -2.96 6.00 10.53
N ILE A 148 -2.01 5.07 10.35
CA ILE A 148 -2.31 3.66 10.08
C ILE A 148 -3.14 3.06 11.21
N ARG A 149 -2.71 3.26 12.46
CA ARG A 149 -3.42 2.75 13.64
C ARG A 149 -4.80 3.37 13.75
N ALA A 150 -4.92 4.69 13.59
CA ALA A 150 -6.21 5.38 13.64
C ALA A 150 -7.19 4.88 12.56
N ALA A 151 -6.72 4.65 11.32
CA ALA A 151 -7.55 4.07 10.27
C ALA A 151 -8.00 2.64 10.62
N LYS A 152 -7.11 1.82 11.17
CA LYS A 152 -7.44 0.45 11.57
C LYS A 152 -8.43 0.40 12.74
N GLU A 153 -8.23 1.25 13.76
CA GLU A 153 -9.12 1.39 14.91
C GLU A 153 -10.51 1.89 14.50
N ALA A 154 -10.58 2.76 13.49
CA ALA A 154 -11.82 3.20 12.88
C ALA A 154 -12.52 2.11 12.03
N GLY A 155 -11.90 0.94 11.86
CA GLY A 155 -12.49 -0.21 11.16
C GLY A 155 -12.25 -0.24 9.66
N PHE A 156 -11.35 0.58 9.12
CA PHE A 156 -10.97 0.51 7.70
C PHE A 156 -10.05 -0.68 7.43
N TYR A 157 -10.16 -1.23 6.23
CA TYR A 157 -9.19 -2.14 5.66
C TYR A 157 -7.91 -1.38 5.31
N VAL A 158 -6.76 -1.81 5.83
CA VAL A 158 -5.49 -1.10 5.67
C VAL A 158 -4.56 -1.87 4.75
N ALA A 159 -4.27 -1.30 3.59
CA ALA A 159 -3.19 -1.77 2.73
C ALA A 159 -1.93 -0.92 2.96
N VAL A 160 -0.75 -1.54 2.94
CA VAL A 160 0.53 -0.81 3.00
C VAL A 160 1.37 -1.08 1.76
N ARG A 161 2.17 -0.09 1.35
CA ARG A 161 3.00 -0.19 0.13
C ARG A 161 4.48 -0.05 0.46
N PRO A 162 5.13 -1.11 0.95
CA PRO A 162 6.55 -1.07 1.27
C PRO A 162 7.39 -0.92 0.00
N ILE A 163 8.49 -0.18 0.13
CA ILE A 163 9.44 0.05 -0.96
C ILE A 163 10.59 -0.97 -0.86
N ASN A 164 10.88 -1.66 -1.96
CA ASN A 164 12.04 -2.53 -2.05
C ASN A 164 13.32 -1.70 -2.08
N GLN A 165 14.23 -1.91 -1.12
CA GLN A 165 15.51 -1.20 -1.06
C GLN A 165 16.62 -2.15 -0.58
N ARG A 166 17.73 -2.19 -1.35
CA ARG A 166 18.81 -3.18 -1.23
C ARG A 166 19.61 -3.16 0.09
N TYR A 167 19.82 -1.99 0.67
CA TYR A 167 20.58 -1.75 1.90
C TYR A 167 19.71 -1.82 3.17
N ARG A 168 18.39 -1.95 3.02
CA ARG A 168 17.46 -2.01 4.14
C ARG A 168 17.61 -3.35 4.86
N ARG A 169 17.78 -3.33 6.17
CA ARG A 169 17.70 -4.53 6.99
C ARG A 169 16.24 -5.01 7.02
N LEU A 170 16.02 -6.32 6.89
CA LEU A 170 14.69 -6.91 6.99
C LEU A 170 14.51 -7.47 8.41
N ASP A 171 14.72 -6.59 9.39
CA ASP A 171 14.74 -6.91 10.81
C ASP A 171 13.30 -6.93 11.39
N PRO A 172 12.92 -7.89 12.25
CA PRO A 172 11.61 -7.90 12.93
C PRO A 172 11.30 -6.65 13.76
N SER A 173 12.32 -5.98 14.28
CA SER A 173 12.17 -4.81 15.15
C SER A 173 11.73 -3.55 14.40
N VAL A 174 11.83 -3.53 13.07
CA VAL A 174 11.43 -2.39 12.25
C VAL A 174 10.08 -2.66 11.54
N PRO A 175 9.13 -1.70 11.55
CA PRO A 175 7.78 -1.91 11.04
C PRO A 175 7.72 -1.74 9.51
N ILE A 176 8.40 -2.62 8.76
CA ILE A 176 8.34 -2.64 7.28
C ILE A 176 6.92 -2.98 6.81
N VAL A 177 6.26 -3.89 7.50
CA VAL A 177 4.83 -4.14 7.39
C VAL A 177 4.26 -3.99 8.80
N PRO A 178 3.55 -2.89 9.09
CA PRO A 178 2.89 -2.70 10.38
C PRO A 178 1.90 -3.83 10.66
N GLN A 179 1.73 -4.20 11.94
CA GLN A 179 0.81 -5.25 12.37
C GLN A 179 -0.66 -4.93 12.01
N GLU A 180 -1.00 -3.65 11.88
CA GLU A 180 -2.32 -3.16 11.53
C GLU A 180 -2.68 -3.37 10.05
N ALA A 181 -1.70 -3.72 9.20
CA ALA A 181 -1.94 -3.95 7.78
C ALA A 181 -2.74 -5.25 7.54
N ASP A 182 -3.71 -5.18 6.65
CA ASP A 182 -4.51 -6.31 6.16
C ASP A 182 -3.99 -6.90 4.84
N ALA A 183 -3.27 -6.09 4.07
CA ALA A 183 -2.60 -6.52 2.84
C ALA A 183 -1.37 -5.65 2.51
N VAL A 184 -0.52 -6.22 1.66
CA VAL A 184 0.65 -5.53 1.10
C VAL A 184 0.47 -5.33 -0.40
N VAL A 185 0.62 -4.07 -0.84
CA VAL A 185 0.67 -3.71 -2.26
C VAL A 185 2.07 -3.14 -2.54
N PHE A 186 3.03 -3.97 -2.96
CA PHE A 186 4.42 -3.52 -3.13
C PHE A 186 4.53 -2.22 -3.95
N ALA A 187 5.33 -1.28 -3.46
CA ALA A 187 5.59 -0.05 -4.16
C ALA A 187 6.60 -0.29 -5.30
N GLY A 188 6.25 0.17 -6.51
CA GLY A 188 7.06 -0.04 -7.70
C GLY A 188 6.75 -1.36 -8.42
N LEU A 189 7.74 -1.89 -9.14
CA LEU A 189 7.59 -3.09 -9.96
C LEU A 189 8.07 -4.35 -9.25
N GLU A 190 8.87 -4.26 -8.20
CA GLU A 190 9.49 -5.43 -7.57
C GLU A 190 8.87 -5.72 -6.22
N ALA A 191 8.77 -7.01 -5.88
CA ALA A 191 8.42 -7.41 -4.53
C ALA A 191 9.57 -7.10 -3.55
N LEU A 192 9.23 -6.88 -2.28
CA LEU A 192 10.22 -6.68 -1.22
C LEU A 192 11.22 -7.85 -1.18
N GLY A 193 12.51 -7.53 -1.07
CA GLY A 193 13.59 -8.51 -1.02
C GLY A 193 14.03 -9.05 -2.39
N TYR A 194 13.36 -8.71 -3.49
CA TYR A 194 13.85 -9.08 -4.82
C TYR A 194 15.17 -8.34 -5.15
N PRO A 195 16.13 -8.96 -5.87
CA PRO A 195 16.14 -10.37 -6.31
C PRO A 195 16.76 -11.36 -5.31
N TYR A 196 17.49 -10.91 -4.29
CA TYR A 196 18.40 -11.79 -3.53
C TYR A 196 17.95 -12.18 -2.11
N ARG A 197 16.86 -11.60 -1.60
CA ARG A 197 16.43 -11.68 -0.19
C ARG A 197 14.94 -11.99 -0.03
N LEU A 198 14.34 -12.66 -1.01
CA LEU A 198 12.91 -12.99 -1.01
C LEU A 198 12.49 -13.84 0.19
N GLU A 199 13.33 -14.80 0.61
CA GLU A 199 13.03 -15.66 1.76
C GLU A 199 12.98 -14.87 3.07
N GLU A 200 13.99 -14.02 3.31
CA GLU A 200 14.01 -13.13 4.48
C GLU A 200 12.81 -12.16 4.47
N ALA A 201 12.45 -11.64 3.29
CA ALA A 201 11.33 -10.71 3.14
C ALA A 201 9.97 -11.39 3.33
N ARG A 202 9.79 -12.66 2.94
CA ARG A 202 8.57 -13.45 3.19
C ARG A 202 8.22 -13.54 4.67
N GLU A 203 9.22 -13.62 5.53
CA GLU A 203 9.01 -13.65 6.99
C GLU A 203 8.47 -12.32 7.52
N ARG A 204 8.78 -11.21 6.84
CA ARG A 204 8.34 -9.86 7.22
C ARG A 204 6.96 -9.50 6.68
N VAL A 205 6.38 -10.32 5.81
CA VAL A 205 5.06 -10.10 5.21
C VAL A 205 4.09 -11.19 5.71
N PRO A 206 3.39 -10.96 6.83
CA PRO A 206 2.47 -11.96 7.39
C PRO A 206 1.10 -11.99 6.70
N VAL A 207 0.79 -11.00 5.86
CA VAL A 207 -0.52 -10.80 5.23
C VAL A 207 -0.50 -11.08 3.72
N PRO A 208 -1.67 -11.26 3.07
CA PRO A 208 -1.75 -11.41 1.63
C PRO A 208 -1.11 -10.25 0.86
N VAL A 209 -0.57 -10.56 -0.32
CA VAL A 209 0.02 -9.56 -1.22
C VAL A 209 -0.86 -9.32 -2.44
N ALA A 210 -0.84 -8.10 -2.96
CA ALA A 210 -1.61 -7.72 -4.12
C ALA A 210 -0.84 -7.94 -5.44
N LEU A 211 -1.51 -8.61 -6.37
CA LEU A 211 -1.14 -8.69 -7.78
C LEU A 211 -1.88 -7.58 -8.54
N ILE A 212 -1.12 -6.67 -9.13
CA ILE A 212 -1.59 -5.60 -10.02
C ILE A 212 -1.64 -6.16 -11.45
N GLU A 213 -2.85 -6.32 -11.98
CA GLU A 213 -3.02 -6.94 -13.31
C GLU A 213 -2.29 -6.14 -14.41
N GLY A 214 -1.65 -6.85 -15.33
CA GLY A 214 -0.93 -6.25 -16.46
C GLY A 214 0.40 -5.59 -16.10
N THR A 215 0.85 -5.66 -14.84
CA THR A 215 2.15 -5.13 -14.41
C THR A 215 3.12 -6.28 -14.10
N PRO A 216 4.29 -6.36 -14.75
CA PRO A 216 5.33 -7.30 -14.35
C PRO A 216 5.75 -7.04 -12.90
N GLN A 217 5.62 -8.05 -12.04
CA GLN A 217 5.97 -7.97 -10.62
C GLN A 217 7.00 -9.04 -10.21
N PRO A 218 8.30 -8.88 -10.54
CA PRO A 218 9.34 -9.82 -10.16
C PRO A 218 9.37 -10.07 -8.65
N GLY A 219 9.52 -11.34 -8.26
CA GLY A 219 9.54 -11.77 -6.85
C GLY A 219 8.18 -11.97 -6.20
N LEU A 220 7.07 -11.50 -6.78
CA LEU A 220 5.74 -11.64 -6.17
C LEU A 220 5.35 -13.11 -5.93
N ALA A 221 5.76 -14.01 -6.83
CA ALA A 221 5.46 -15.43 -6.74
C ALA A 221 5.99 -16.08 -5.44
N ALA A 222 7.04 -15.52 -4.82
CA ALA A 222 7.55 -16.00 -3.53
C ALA A 222 6.52 -15.86 -2.39
N TYR A 223 5.57 -14.93 -2.53
CA TYR A 223 4.56 -14.64 -1.51
C TYR A 223 3.25 -15.42 -1.70
N ARG A 224 3.18 -16.37 -2.64
CA ARG A 224 1.96 -17.12 -2.95
C ARG A 224 1.32 -17.79 -1.73
N GLU A 225 2.14 -18.31 -0.81
CA GLU A 225 1.69 -18.95 0.44
C GLU A 225 0.98 -17.98 1.40
N LYS A 226 1.27 -16.67 1.31
CA LYS A 226 0.59 -15.64 2.11
C LYS A 226 -0.81 -15.32 1.59
N GLY A 227 -1.14 -15.78 0.38
CA GLY A 227 -2.35 -15.39 -0.34
C GLY A 227 -2.08 -14.26 -1.34
N ILE A 228 -2.74 -14.33 -2.49
CA ILE A 228 -2.69 -13.32 -3.55
C ILE A 228 -4.06 -12.68 -3.70
N LEU A 229 -4.11 -11.36 -3.54
CA LEU A 229 -5.29 -10.54 -3.83
C LEU A 229 -5.11 -9.90 -5.21
N ARG A 230 -6.11 -9.95 -6.06
CA ARG A 230 -6.09 -9.24 -7.35
C ARG A 230 -6.50 -7.80 -7.11
N LEU A 231 -5.63 -6.88 -7.53
CA LEU A 231 -5.83 -5.45 -7.40
C LEU A 231 -5.96 -4.80 -8.77
N PHE A 232 -7.01 -4.00 -8.92
CA PHE A 232 -7.18 -3.14 -10.07
C PHE A 232 -6.89 -1.69 -9.69
N SER A 233 -6.10 -1.02 -10.51
CA SER A 233 -5.90 0.43 -10.43
C SER A 233 -5.76 0.99 -11.84
N LEU A 234 -6.15 2.25 -11.99
CA LEU A 234 -5.79 3.05 -13.16
C LEU A 234 -4.47 3.78 -12.89
N ARG A 235 -3.66 4.00 -13.92
CA ARG A 235 -2.60 5.01 -13.85
C ARG A 235 -3.26 6.38 -13.71
N TYR A 236 -2.75 7.21 -12.81
CA TYR A 236 -3.43 8.45 -12.44
C TYR A 236 -3.58 9.40 -13.63
N GLU A 237 -2.54 9.53 -14.43
CA GLU A 237 -2.51 10.38 -15.62
C GLU A 237 -3.57 9.94 -16.64
N TRP A 238 -3.82 8.62 -16.74
CA TRP A 238 -4.86 8.09 -17.62
C TRP A 238 -6.25 8.25 -17.02
N GLN A 239 -6.42 8.05 -15.71
CA GLN A 239 -7.69 8.31 -15.02
C GLN A 239 -8.16 9.74 -15.25
N LEU A 240 -7.24 10.71 -15.22
CA LEU A 240 -7.56 12.12 -15.47
C LEU A 240 -8.01 12.43 -16.91
N THR A 241 -7.78 11.53 -17.87
CA THR A 241 -8.33 11.67 -19.24
C THR A 241 -9.75 11.15 -19.38
N LEU A 242 -10.27 10.48 -18.36
CA LEU A 242 -11.60 9.87 -18.35
C LEU A 242 -12.54 10.71 -17.50
N THR A 243 -13.81 10.75 -17.91
CA THR A 243 -14.88 11.19 -17.01
C THR A 243 -14.96 10.27 -15.78
N PRO A 244 -15.47 10.76 -14.63
CA PRO A 244 -15.68 9.93 -13.44
C PRO A 244 -16.48 8.67 -13.72
N GLU A 245 -17.52 8.75 -14.55
CA GLU A 245 -18.36 7.61 -14.91
C GLU A 245 -17.63 6.59 -15.79
N GLU A 246 -16.87 7.03 -16.79
CA GLU A 246 -16.05 6.14 -17.63
C GLU A 246 -14.96 5.42 -16.81
N ALA A 247 -14.36 6.12 -15.84
CA ALA A 247 -13.42 5.50 -14.92
C ALA A 247 -14.13 4.50 -14.02
N ALA A 248 -15.29 4.84 -13.45
CA ALA A 248 -16.09 3.97 -12.61
C ALA A 248 -16.47 2.66 -13.32
N ASP A 249 -16.93 2.73 -14.56
CA ASP A 249 -17.30 1.57 -15.35
C ASP A 249 -16.12 0.58 -15.51
N LYS A 250 -14.87 1.08 -15.60
CA LYS A 250 -13.68 0.22 -15.62
C LYS A 250 -13.43 -0.48 -14.29
N TYR A 251 -13.64 0.20 -13.16
CA TYR A 251 -13.53 -0.41 -11.83
C TYR A 251 -14.63 -1.46 -11.61
N VAL A 252 -15.87 -1.18 -12.01
CA VAL A 252 -16.98 -2.13 -11.94
C VAL A 252 -16.69 -3.36 -12.80
N LEU A 253 -16.21 -3.17 -14.03
CA LEU A 253 -15.79 -4.27 -14.91
C LEU A 253 -14.70 -5.13 -14.28
N ALA A 254 -13.70 -4.48 -13.66
CA ALA A 254 -12.62 -5.19 -12.98
C ALA A 254 -13.13 -6.05 -11.82
N ALA A 255 -14.06 -5.54 -11.01
CA ALA A 255 -14.66 -6.25 -9.91
C ALA A 255 -15.57 -7.40 -10.38
N ARG A 256 -16.53 -7.12 -11.28
CA ARG A 256 -17.58 -8.06 -11.68
C ARG A 256 -17.10 -9.14 -12.65
N GLU A 257 -16.28 -8.79 -13.64
CA GLU A 257 -15.91 -9.75 -14.71
C GLU A 257 -14.55 -10.39 -14.48
N ARG A 258 -13.61 -9.65 -13.89
CA ARG A 258 -12.23 -10.12 -13.69
C ARG A 258 -11.94 -10.56 -12.27
N GLY A 259 -12.90 -10.46 -11.36
CA GLY A 259 -12.78 -11.02 -10.04
C GLY A 259 -11.74 -10.32 -9.13
N HIS A 260 -11.58 -8.99 -9.26
CA HIS A 260 -10.66 -8.23 -8.42
C HIS A 260 -11.22 -8.02 -7.01
N GLN A 261 -10.42 -8.29 -5.98
CA GLN A 261 -10.81 -8.09 -4.57
C GLN A 261 -10.48 -6.68 -4.07
N LEU A 262 -9.47 -6.03 -4.64
CA LEU A 262 -9.06 -4.68 -4.25
C LEU A 262 -9.22 -3.72 -5.43
N LEU A 263 -9.95 -2.62 -5.22
CA LEU A 263 -10.04 -1.52 -6.17
C LEU A 263 -9.27 -0.35 -5.59
N TYR A 264 -8.08 -0.07 -6.13
CA TYR A 264 -7.22 1.03 -5.69
C TYR A 264 -7.55 2.29 -6.47
N LEU A 265 -8.00 3.32 -5.76
CA LEU A 265 -8.45 4.58 -6.35
C LEU A 265 -7.58 5.74 -5.88
N ARG A 266 -7.36 6.68 -6.80
CA ARG A 266 -6.91 8.03 -6.46
C ARG A 266 -8.08 9.00 -6.64
N PRO A 267 -8.29 9.95 -5.72
CA PRO A 267 -9.31 10.98 -5.89
C PRO A 267 -8.99 11.81 -7.15
N TYR A 268 -10.04 12.31 -7.80
CA TYR A 268 -9.93 13.37 -8.79
C TYR A 268 -9.55 14.70 -8.11
N PRO A 269 -9.02 15.69 -8.86
CA PRO A 269 -8.67 17.00 -8.31
C PRO A 269 -9.84 17.72 -7.64
N TYR A 270 -11.07 17.48 -8.13
CA TYR A 270 -12.29 18.01 -7.54
C TYR A 270 -13.03 16.91 -6.80
N ARG A 271 -13.42 17.22 -5.56
CA ARG A 271 -14.14 16.30 -4.68
C ARG A 271 -15.43 15.77 -5.30
N GLN A 272 -16.20 16.62 -5.99
CA GLN A 272 -17.47 16.23 -6.62
C GLN A 272 -17.26 15.15 -7.69
N ASP A 273 -16.16 15.21 -8.42
CA ASP A 273 -15.82 14.20 -9.43
C ASP A 273 -15.44 12.87 -8.77
N THR A 274 -14.72 12.90 -7.65
CA THR A 274 -14.47 11.70 -6.82
C THR A 274 -15.78 11.11 -6.30
N GLU A 275 -16.71 11.94 -5.83
CA GLU A 275 -18.00 11.48 -5.33
C GLU A 275 -18.84 10.83 -6.43
N ARG A 276 -18.87 11.40 -7.65
CA ARG A 276 -19.52 10.81 -8.83
C ARG A 276 -18.92 9.46 -9.22
N LEU A 277 -17.58 9.36 -9.25
CA LEU A 277 -16.86 8.11 -9.48
C LEU A 277 -17.33 7.04 -8.47
N LEU A 278 -17.28 7.35 -7.18
CA LEU A 278 -17.60 6.40 -6.11
C LEU A 278 -19.08 6.00 -6.12
N GLN A 279 -20.00 6.94 -6.31
CA GLN A 279 -21.43 6.66 -6.44
C GLN A 279 -21.69 5.67 -7.58
N ARG A 280 -21.11 5.91 -8.75
CA ARG A 280 -21.25 5.04 -9.91
C ARG A 280 -20.68 3.64 -9.68
N ILE A 281 -19.54 3.53 -8.99
CA ILE A 281 -18.98 2.22 -8.59
C ILE A 281 -19.93 1.51 -7.63
N GLN A 282 -20.43 2.21 -6.60
CA GLN A 282 -21.34 1.64 -5.62
C GLN A 282 -22.64 1.15 -6.26
N GLU A 283 -23.17 1.86 -7.26
CA GLU A 283 -24.31 1.42 -8.06
C GLU A 283 -24.03 0.16 -8.86
N GLY A 284 -22.85 0.04 -9.49
CA GLY A 284 -22.47 -1.13 -10.28
C GLY A 284 -22.08 -2.37 -9.45
N LEU A 285 -21.72 -2.19 -8.19
CA LEU A 285 -21.38 -3.27 -7.26
C LEU A 285 -22.55 -3.82 -6.45
N LYS A 286 -23.68 -3.09 -6.39
CA LYS A 286 -24.97 -3.65 -5.94
C LYS A 286 -25.47 -4.64 -6.98
#